data_AF-A0A0Q5V1I0-F1
#
_entry.id   AF-A0A0Q5V1I0-F1
#
_cell.length_a   1.000
_cell.length_b   1.000
_cell.length_c   1.000
_cell.angle_alpha   90.00
_cell.angle_beta   90.00
_cell.angle_gamma   90.00
#
_symmetry.space_group_name_H-M   'P 1'
#
loop_
_entity.id
_entity.type
_entity.pdbx_description
1 polymer ?
#
loop_
_entity_poly.entity_id
_entity_poly.type
_entity_poly.pdbx_seq_one_letter_code
_entity_poly.pdbx_strand_id
1 'polypeptide(L)'
;MAGPGDPDEPKSTLAHDPDDLVGFASPAHLTGRARAPEPAPEPEPEPVVKAVEPNPEPEPTPAPATESMARTEEPLVVEAHEPAPVAAAPIMPPPPPRIERAALPERTRAAPAPPVARLAVSAPAVAAPMSLYAVYALILFAVPTLGASAALALLAVTGREGPSDAVAGSHFIFQQRTLWTGAVVALLGVILIVINVGVFVLFVVALWLMARGVWGVLRLKAGQPIPNPRGWLF
;
A
#
# COMPACT_ATOMS: atom_id res chain seq x y z
N MET A 1 -9.75 54.34 -58.49
CA MET A 1 -8.53 54.93 -59.11
C MET A 1 -7.56 55.27 -57.99
N ALA A 2 -6.26 55.08 -58.23
CA ALA A 2 -5.16 54.75 -57.28
C ALA A 2 -5.23 53.29 -56.81
N GLY A 3 -4.31 52.37 -57.10
CA GLY A 3 -3.01 52.38 -57.79
C GLY A 3 -2.14 51.32 -57.09
N PRO A 4 -1.64 50.27 -57.76
CA PRO A 4 -0.89 49.18 -57.12
C PRO A 4 0.49 49.65 -56.65
N GLY A 5 0.83 49.39 -55.39
CA GLY A 5 2.13 49.67 -54.80
C GLY A 5 3.17 48.66 -55.26
N ASP A 6 4.17 49.17 -55.98
CA ASP A 6 5.37 48.53 -56.52
C ASP A 6 6.25 47.92 -55.39
N PRO A 7 6.87 46.73 -55.56
CA PRO A 7 7.59 45.99 -54.52
C PRO A 7 9.05 46.42 -54.23
N ASP A 8 9.49 47.62 -54.65
CA ASP A 8 10.90 48.04 -54.54
C ASP A 8 11.13 49.18 -53.53
N GLU A 9 10.81 48.96 -52.25
CA GLU A 9 11.40 49.77 -51.17
C GLU A 9 12.45 48.97 -50.37
N PRO A 10 13.71 49.47 -50.30
CA PRO A 10 14.81 48.75 -49.67
C PRO A 10 14.64 48.69 -48.15
N LYS A 11 14.65 47.47 -47.60
CA LYS A 11 14.66 47.19 -46.16
C LYS A 11 15.78 47.99 -45.48
N SER A 12 15.42 49.04 -44.76
CA SER A 12 16.34 49.76 -43.89
C SER A 12 16.82 48.80 -42.80
N THR A 13 18.05 48.37 -42.97
CA THR A 13 18.88 47.73 -41.95
C THR A 13 18.90 48.60 -40.70
N LEU A 14 18.82 47.97 -39.52
CA LEU A 14 18.82 48.56 -38.18
C LEU A 14 17.48 49.12 -37.66
N ALA A 15 16.36 48.43 -37.93
CA ALA A 15 15.21 48.51 -37.04
C ALA A 15 15.42 47.51 -35.88
N HIS A 16 15.58 48.06 -34.68
CA HIS A 16 15.57 47.35 -33.41
C HIS A 16 14.29 46.48 -33.34
N ASP A 17 14.45 45.17 -33.38
CA ASP A 17 13.32 44.23 -33.39
C ASP A 17 12.64 44.28 -32.01
N PRO A 18 11.34 44.64 -31.91
CA PRO A 18 10.65 44.68 -30.62
C PRO A 18 10.61 43.32 -29.91
N ASP A 19 10.89 42.23 -30.61
CA ASP A 19 10.93 40.88 -30.06
C ASP A 19 12.18 40.60 -29.20
N ASP A 20 13.24 41.41 -29.30
CA ASP A 20 14.44 41.31 -28.44
C ASP A 20 14.14 41.65 -26.96
N LEU A 21 13.02 42.32 -26.67
CA LEU A 21 12.59 42.67 -25.30
C LEU A 21 11.82 41.55 -24.60
N VAL A 22 11.36 40.53 -25.33
CA VAL A 22 10.69 39.36 -24.77
C VAL A 22 11.72 38.22 -24.76
N GLY A 23 12.49 38.14 -23.67
CA GLY A 23 13.74 37.36 -23.53
C GLY A 23 13.66 35.83 -23.62
N PHE A 24 12.93 35.29 -24.61
CA PHE A 24 12.76 33.85 -24.81
C PHE A 24 13.11 33.36 -26.21
N ALA A 25 13.37 34.22 -27.20
CA ALA A 25 13.63 33.76 -28.58
C ALA A 25 14.58 34.62 -29.44
N SER A 26 15.51 35.38 -28.86
CA SER A 26 16.55 36.06 -29.65
C SER A 26 17.68 35.08 -30.03
N PRO A 27 18.19 35.08 -31.28
CA PRO A 27 19.26 34.17 -31.73
C PRO A 27 20.55 34.29 -30.90
N ALA A 28 20.78 35.41 -30.21
CA ALA A 28 21.89 35.58 -29.26
C ALA A 28 21.80 34.68 -28.01
N HIS A 29 20.61 34.20 -27.66
CA HIS A 29 20.39 33.29 -26.51
C HIS A 29 20.55 31.80 -26.88
N LEU A 30 20.55 31.47 -28.18
CA LEU A 30 20.72 30.09 -28.67
C LEU A 30 22.18 29.71 -28.91
N THR A 31 23.10 30.69 -28.95
CA THR A 31 24.54 30.42 -28.89
C THR A 31 24.90 29.98 -27.48
N GLY A 32 24.83 28.66 -27.26
CA GLY A 32 25.20 28.01 -26.01
C GLY A 32 26.55 28.51 -25.52
N ARG A 33 26.60 28.95 -24.26
CA ARG A 33 27.83 29.39 -23.61
C ARG A 33 28.81 28.22 -23.63
N ALA A 34 29.92 28.34 -24.36
CA ALA A 34 31.00 27.37 -24.28
C ALA A 34 31.43 27.26 -22.82
N ARG A 35 31.28 26.08 -22.23
CA ARG A 35 31.78 25.80 -20.89
C ARG A 35 33.30 25.92 -20.98
N ALA A 36 33.88 26.91 -20.30
CA ALA A 36 35.32 26.97 -20.12
C ALA A 36 35.76 25.63 -19.46
N PRO A 37 36.89 25.04 -19.89
CA PRO A 37 37.40 23.85 -19.23
C PRO A 37 37.59 24.17 -17.75
N GLU A 38 36.93 23.38 -16.92
CA GLU A 38 37.15 23.36 -15.48
C GLU A 38 38.65 23.12 -15.24
N PRO A 39 39.33 23.93 -14.41
CA PRO A 39 40.73 23.67 -14.09
C PRO A 39 40.83 22.24 -13.54
N ALA A 40 41.76 21.46 -14.10
CA ALA A 40 41.96 20.07 -13.72
C ALA A 40 42.08 19.96 -12.19
N PRO A 41 41.47 18.93 -11.56
CA PRO A 41 41.67 18.70 -10.14
C PRO A 41 43.17 18.54 -9.89
N GLU A 42 43.69 19.36 -8.97
CA GLU A 42 45.04 19.17 -8.44
C GLU A 42 45.18 17.73 -7.94
N PRO A 43 46.33 17.05 -8.16
CA PRO A 43 46.50 15.69 -7.72
C PRO A 43 46.36 15.64 -6.19
N GLU A 44 45.33 14.94 -5.71
CA GLU A 44 45.21 14.60 -4.30
C GLU A 44 46.48 13.86 -3.86
N PRO A 45 47.10 14.22 -2.72
CA PRO A 45 48.21 13.45 -2.18
C PRO A 45 47.70 12.04 -1.88
N GLU A 46 48.36 11.04 -2.47
CA GLU A 46 48.08 9.62 -2.32
C GLU A 46 47.84 9.23 -0.84
N PRO A 47 46.90 8.32 -0.55
CA PRO A 47 46.77 7.80 0.79
C PRO A 47 48.06 7.07 1.16
N VAL A 48 48.83 7.67 2.08
CA VAL A 48 49.97 7.02 2.72
C VAL A 48 49.46 5.74 3.37
N VAL A 49 49.77 4.62 2.72
CA VAL A 49 49.58 3.26 3.24
C VAL A 49 50.38 3.18 4.53
N LYS A 50 49.71 3.35 5.66
CA LYS A 50 50.33 3.09 6.96
C LYS A 50 50.49 1.59 7.06
N ALA A 51 51.76 1.18 7.14
CA ALA A 51 52.21 -0.20 7.15
C ALA A 51 51.37 -1.08 8.08
N VAL A 52 50.91 -2.19 7.51
CA VAL A 52 50.41 -3.37 8.23
C VAL A 52 51.56 -3.90 9.09
N GLU A 53 51.44 -3.76 10.42
CA GLU A 53 52.24 -4.57 11.35
C GLU A 53 51.76 -6.03 11.24
N PRO A 54 52.64 -7.01 10.98
CA PRO A 54 52.27 -8.41 11.01
C PRO A 54 52.45 -8.94 12.43
N ASN A 55 51.40 -9.47 13.04
CA ASN A 55 51.49 -10.30 14.25
C ASN A 55 50.40 -11.38 14.20
N PRO A 56 50.64 -12.59 14.71
CA PRO A 56 51.01 -13.77 13.92
C PRO A 56 49.85 -14.78 13.83
N GLU A 57 49.99 -15.74 12.92
CA GLU A 57 49.10 -16.90 12.76
C GLU A 57 48.92 -17.69 14.08
N PRO A 58 47.72 -18.22 14.33
CA PRO A 58 47.54 -19.38 15.19
C PRO A 58 47.17 -20.62 14.35
N GLU A 59 48.10 -21.57 14.23
CA GLU A 59 47.81 -22.98 14.01
C GLU A 59 48.48 -23.80 15.14
N PRO A 60 48.14 -25.09 15.34
CA PRO A 60 46.86 -25.78 15.26
C PRO A 60 46.54 -26.49 16.61
N THR A 61 45.34 -27.05 16.73
CA THR A 61 44.99 -27.98 17.82
C THR A 61 45.74 -29.31 17.66
N PRO A 62 46.05 -30.01 18.77
CA PRO A 62 45.70 -31.43 18.81
C PRO A 62 45.01 -31.84 20.12
N ALA A 63 44.04 -32.74 19.95
CA ALA A 63 43.34 -33.49 21.00
C ALA A 63 44.31 -34.35 21.84
N PRO A 64 43.81 -35.06 22.87
CA PRO A 64 43.35 -36.41 22.57
C PRO A 64 42.14 -36.88 23.41
N ALA A 65 41.39 -37.84 22.84
CA ALA A 65 41.19 -39.20 23.37
C ALA A 65 39.89 -39.34 24.20
N THR A 66 38.82 -39.84 23.57
CA THR A 66 38.41 -41.26 23.46
C THR A 66 37.80 -41.82 24.75
N GLU A 67 36.50 -42.07 24.70
CA GLU A 67 35.84 -43.32 25.12
C GLU A 67 34.40 -43.24 24.58
N SER A 68 34.09 -43.95 23.50
CA SER A 68 33.66 -45.35 23.50
C SER A 68 32.44 -45.56 24.39
N MET A 69 31.27 -45.75 23.77
CA MET A 69 30.59 -47.04 23.87
C MET A 69 29.47 -47.09 22.81
N ALA A 70 29.70 -47.98 21.86
CA ALA A 70 28.71 -48.45 20.92
C ALA A 70 27.59 -49.20 21.64
N ARG A 71 26.35 -49.06 21.14
CA ARG A 71 25.40 -50.17 21.11
C ARG A 71 24.45 -50.00 19.93
N THR A 72 24.66 -50.85 18.94
CA THR A 72 23.72 -51.24 17.88
C THR A 72 22.52 -51.95 18.49
N GLU A 73 21.31 -51.67 18.00
CA GLU A 73 20.29 -52.67 17.59
C GLU A 73 19.00 -51.96 17.09
N GLU A 74 18.65 -52.23 15.83
CA GLU A 74 17.33 -52.06 15.19
C GLU A 74 16.40 -53.26 15.56
N PRO A 75 15.16 -53.41 15.04
CA PRO A 75 14.04 -52.47 14.85
C PRO A 75 12.67 -53.08 15.31
N LEU A 76 11.58 -52.32 15.08
CA LEU A 76 10.23 -52.79 14.70
C LEU A 76 9.16 -53.06 15.78
N VAL A 77 7.94 -52.64 15.40
CA VAL A 77 6.59 -53.12 15.73
C VAL A 77 5.72 -52.21 16.62
N VAL A 78 4.92 -51.40 15.92
CA VAL A 78 3.45 -51.28 15.98
C VAL A 78 2.76 -51.61 17.32
N GLU A 79 2.12 -50.60 17.93
CA GLU A 79 0.72 -50.77 18.37
C GLU A 79 0.00 -49.41 18.43
N ALA A 80 -1.14 -49.36 17.75
CA ALA A 80 -2.04 -48.23 17.71
C ALA A 80 -2.74 -48.07 19.06
N HIS A 81 -2.73 -46.86 19.63
CA HIS A 81 -3.60 -46.54 20.76
C HIS A 81 -4.86 -45.85 20.26
N GLU A 82 -5.93 -46.63 20.27
CA GLU A 82 -7.33 -46.29 20.05
C GLU A 82 -7.82 -45.23 21.07
N PRO A 83 -8.62 -44.22 20.67
CA PRO A 83 -9.27 -43.32 21.63
C PRO A 83 -10.54 -43.98 22.19
N ALA A 84 -10.54 -44.34 23.48
CA ALA A 84 -11.74 -44.82 24.16
C ALA A 84 -12.77 -43.67 24.35
N PRO A 85 -14.07 -43.92 24.13
CA PRO A 85 -15.14 -42.91 24.15
C PRO A 85 -15.79 -42.82 25.54
N VAL A 86 -16.05 -41.61 26.05
CA VAL A 86 -16.91 -41.44 27.23
C VAL A 86 -17.88 -40.26 27.06
N ALA A 87 -19.15 -40.67 26.92
CA ALA A 87 -20.37 -40.04 27.40
C ALA A 87 -20.78 -38.67 26.84
N ALA A 88 -21.66 -38.75 25.84
CA ALA A 88 -22.67 -37.75 25.55
C ALA A 88 -23.52 -37.44 26.78
N ALA A 89 -23.56 -36.16 27.18
CA ALA A 89 -24.55 -35.66 28.13
C ALA A 89 -25.94 -35.57 27.45
N PRO A 90 -27.04 -35.90 28.14
CA PRO A 90 -28.36 -35.91 27.56
C PRO A 90 -28.85 -34.51 27.21
N ILE A 91 -29.35 -34.39 25.98
CA ILE A 91 -30.13 -33.29 25.44
C ILE A 91 -31.38 -33.12 26.30
N MET A 92 -31.48 -32.01 27.03
CA MET A 92 -32.71 -31.61 27.70
C MET A 92 -33.71 -31.10 26.65
N PRO A 93 -34.93 -31.65 26.53
CA PRO A 93 -35.94 -31.11 25.63
C PRO A 93 -36.46 -29.75 26.13
N PRO A 94 -36.82 -28.82 25.23
CA PRO A 94 -37.33 -27.49 25.61
C PRO A 94 -38.73 -27.61 26.26
N PRO A 95 -39.09 -26.70 27.19
CA PRO A 95 -40.45 -26.63 27.72
C PRO A 95 -41.45 -26.20 26.63
N PRO A 96 -42.72 -26.66 26.69
CA PRO A 96 -43.74 -26.37 25.68
C PRO A 96 -44.12 -24.88 25.63
N PRO A 97 -44.60 -24.39 24.47
CA PRO A 97 -44.99 -22.99 24.29
C PRO A 97 -46.21 -22.65 25.15
N ARG A 98 -46.10 -21.60 25.98
CA ARG A 98 -47.26 -21.00 26.66
C ARG A 98 -48.11 -20.27 25.63
N ILE A 99 -49.22 -20.88 25.24
CA ILE A 99 -50.25 -20.25 24.42
C ILE A 99 -51.05 -19.30 25.32
N GLU A 100 -50.65 -18.03 25.35
CA GLU A 100 -51.46 -16.97 25.95
C GLU A 100 -52.36 -16.40 24.85
N ARG A 101 -53.54 -17.02 24.69
CA ARG A 101 -54.60 -16.50 23.82
C ARG A 101 -55.55 -15.63 24.65
N ALA A 102 -55.86 -14.48 24.05
CA ALA A 102 -57.03 -13.62 24.27
C ALA A 102 -56.93 -12.55 25.36
N ALA A 103 -56.67 -11.30 24.93
CA ALA A 103 -57.63 -10.19 25.06
C ALA A 103 -57.11 -8.91 24.35
N LEU A 104 -57.64 -8.62 23.16
CA LEU A 104 -57.98 -7.24 22.75
C LEU A 104 -59.49 -7.08 23.05
N PRO A 105 -60.00 -5.95 23.56
CA PRO A 105 -59.94 -4.62 22.91
C PRO A 105 -59.64 -3.49 23.95
N GLU A 106 -59.44 -2.21 23.63
CA GLU A 106 -60.33 -1.30 22.92
C GLU A 106 -59.66 0.09 22.73
N ARG A 107 -60.02 0.73 21.61
CA ARG A 107 -60.26 2.17 21.44
C ARG A 107 -59.22 3.24 21.83
N THR A 108 -58.82 3.93 20.75
CA THR A 108 -58.84 5.39 20.61
C THR A 108 -57.75 6.17 21.33
N ARG A 109 -56.72 6.56 20.58
CA ARG A 109 -56.36 7.98 20.42
C ARG A 109 -55.85 8.21 19.00
N ALA A 110 -56.45 9.20 18.36
CA ALA A 110 -56.04 9.73 17.08
C ALA A 110 -54.61 10.30 17.15
N ALA A 111 -53.83 9.97 16.12
CA ALA A 111 -52.71 10.66 15.45
C ALA A 111 -51.79 11.65 16.25
N PRO A 112 -50.49 11.69 15.92
CA PRO A 112 -50.09 12.24 14.62
C PRO A 112 -49.30 11.26 13.76
N ALA A 113 -49.36 11.52 12.45
CA ALA A 113 -48.64 10.83 11.39
C ALA A 113 -47.17 10.55 11.75
N PRO A 114 -46.56 9.47 11.21
CA PRO A 114 -45.11 9.35 11.26
C PRO A 114 -44.53 10.63 10.65
N PRO A 115 -43.44 11.19 11.20
CA PRO A 115 -42.75 12.27 10.52
C PRO A 115 -42.45 11.72 9.14
N VAL A 116 -43.05 12.36 8.12
CA VAL A 116 -42.70 12.25 6.71
C VAL A 116 -41.26 11.78 6.66
N ALA A 117 -41.08 10.54 6.19
CA ALA A 117 -39.76 10.00 5.91
C ALA A 117 -39.03 11.15 5.25
N ARG A 118 -38.13 11.78 6.02
CA ARG A 118 -37.36 12.89 5.49
C ARG A 118 -36.74 12.21 4.29
N LEU A 119 -37.13 12.65 3.10
CA LEU A 119 -36.38 12.39 1.90
C LEU A 119 -34.98 12.68 2.39
N ALA A 120 -34.21 11.62 2.63
CA ALA A 120 -32.79 11.76 2.79
C ALA A 120 -32.45 12.32 1.44
N VAL A 121 -32.44 13.66 1.36
CA VAL A 121 -31.79 14.42 0.33
C VAL A 121 -30.48 13.71 0.30
N SER A 122 -30.29 12.89 -0.74
CA SER A 122 -29.02 12.26 -1.00
C SER A 122 -28.08 13.44 -0.96
N ALA A 123 -27.35 13.55 0.15
CA ALA A 123 -26.39 14.62 0.31
C ALA A 123 -25.56 14.56 -0.97
N PRO A 124 -25.35 15.69 -1.66
CA PRO A 124 -24.58 15.68 -2.90
C PRO A 124 -23.32 14.90 -2.60
N ALA A 125 -23.06 13.83 -3.36
CA ALA A 125 -21.99 12.87 -3.12
C ALA A 125 -20.76 13.64 -2.65
N VAL A 126 -20.51 13.64 -1.34
CA VAL A 126 -19.43 14.44 -0.77
C VAL A 126 -18.21 13.86 -1.43
N ALA A 127 -17.56 14.67 -2.28
CA ALA A 127 -16.37 14.27 -2.99
C ALA A 127 -15.50 13.51 -2.00
N ALA A 128 -15.22 12.23 -2.30
CA ALA A 128 -14.56 11.35 -1.36
C ALA A 128 -13.36 12.09 -0.74
N PRO A 129 -13.25 12.12 0.60
CA PRO A 129 -12.28 12.99 1.25
C PRO A 129 -10.91 12.72 0.64
N MET A 130 -10.20 13.78 0.24
CA MET A 130 -8.92 13.72 -0.48
C MET A 130 -7.93 12.73 0.17
N SER A 131 -8.04 12.56 1.49
CA SER A 131 -7.28 11.59 2.28
C SER A 131 -7.45 10.13 1.84
N LEU A 132 -8.63 9.70 1.35
CA LEU A 132 -8.83 8.34 0.84
C LEU A 132 -8.04 8.10 -0.45
N TYR A 133 -8.06 9.08 -1.37
CA TYR A 133 -7.25 9.02 -2.58
C TYR A 133 -5.75 9.00 -2.24
N ALA A 134 -5.33 9.81 -1.26
CA ALA A 134 -3.95 9.80 -0.78
C ALA A 134 -3.54 8.41 -0.27
N VAL A 135 -4.34 7.78 0.60
CA VAL A 135 -4.03 6.43 1.11
C VAL A 135 -3.96 5.40 -0.02
N TYR A 136 -4.87 5.44 -0.99
CA TYR A 136 -4.77 4.56 -2.15
C TYR A 136 -3.52 4.82 -2.99
N ALA A 137 -3.15 6.08 -3.22
CA ALA A 137 -1.92 6.43 -3.91
C ALA A 137 -0.71 5.84 -3.17
N LEU A 138 -0.65 5.96 -1.85
CA LEU A 138 0.43 5.36 -1.04
C LEU A 138 0.43 3.82 -1.15
N ILE A 139 -0.72 3.16 -1.24
CA ILE A 139 -0.81 1.71 -1.51
C ILE A 139 -0.23 1.38 -2.88
N LEU A 140 -0.56 2.15 -3.92
CA LEU A 140 -0.07 1.93 -5.29
C LEU A 140 1.44 2.18 -5.42
N PHE A 141 1.96 3.18 -4.69
CA PHE A 141 3.39 3.45 -4.61
C PHE A 141 4.17 2.43 -3.76
N ALA A 142 3.50 1.44 -3.15
CA ALA A 142 4.17 0.46 -2.30
C ALA A 142 5.24 -0.32 -3.06
N VAL A 143 4.98 -0.71 -4.31
CA VAL A 143 5.93 -1.49 -5.11
C VAL A 143 7.19 -0.68 -5.47
N PRO A 144 7.11 0.50 -6.12
CA PRO A 144 8.31 1.27 -6.47
C PRO A 144 9.10 1.77 -5.25
N THR A 145 8.47 1.86 -4.08
CA THR A 145 9.13 2.29 -2.84
C THR A 145 9.55 1.13 -1.93
N LEU A 146 9.51 -0.12 -2.42
CA LEU A 146 9.80 -1.32 -1.64
C LEU A 146 9.04 -1.39 -0.29
N GLY A 147 7.80 -0.93 -0.28
CA GLY A 147 6.89 -0.97 0.86
C GLY A 147 6.93 0.26 1.77
N ALA A 148 7.85 1.20 1.57
CA ALA A 148 7.96 2.39 2.42
C ALA A 148 6.68 3.24 2.40
N SER A 149 6.06 3.44 1.24
CA SER A 149 4.79 4.17 1.16
C SER A 149 3.62 3.40 1.79
N ALA A 150 3.62 2.07 1.75
CA ALA A 150 2.62 1.26 2.45
C ALA A 150 2.74 1.39 3.96
N ALA A 151 3.96 1.48 4.50
CA ALA A 151 4.19 1.74 5.92
C ALA A 151 3.64 3.12 6.32
N LEU A 152 3.88 4.16 5.52
CA LEU A 152 3.29 5.49 5.73
C LEU A 152 1.76 5.47 5.68
N ALA A 153 1.17 4.74 4.72
CA ALA A 153 -0.28 4.58 4.64
C ALA A 153 -0.85 3.84 5.85
N LEU A 154 -0.15 2.80 6.31
CA LEU A 154 -0.53 2.06 7.51
C LEU A 154 -0.51 2.97 8.75
N LEU A 155 0.49 3.83 8.89
CA LEU A 155 0.50 4.85 9.94
C LEU A 155 -0.67 5.83 9.78
N ALA A 156 -0.94 6.31 8.57
CA ALA A 156 -2.02 7.28 8.31
C ALA A 156 -3.43 6.74 8.58
N VAL A 157 -3.63 5.42 8.52
CA VAL A 157 -4.93 4.77 8.75
C VAL A 157 -5.07 4.24 10.18
N THR A 158 -3.96 3.94 10.86
CA THR A 158 -3.98 3.32 12.19
C THR A 158 -4.35 4.35 13.26
N GLY A 159 -5.24 3.96 14.18
CA GLY A 159 -5.72 4.84 15.25
C GLY A 159 -6.67 5.95 14.80
N ARG A 160 -6.99 6.03 13.50
CA ARG A 160 -7.95 7.00 12.95
C ARG A 160 -9.36 6.43 12.98
N GLU A 161 -10.32 7.24 13.40
CA GLU A 161 -11.74 6.91 13.24
C GLU A 161 -12.14 6.98 11.76
N GLY A 162 -12.95 6.00 11.32
CA GLY A 162 -13.41 5.95 9.95
C GLY A 162 -14.42 7.08 9.64
N PRO A 163 -14.50 7.56 8.38
CA PRO A 163 -15.56 8.47 7.97
C PRO A 163 -16.96 7.88 8.22
N SER A 164 -17.92 8.74 8.59
CA SER A 164 -19.31 8.33 8.87
C SER A 164 -20.15 8.07 7.63
N ASP A 165 -19.75 8.63 6.48
CA ASP A 165 -20.39 8.37 5.20
C ASP A 165 -20.22 6.89 4.79
N ALA A 166 -21.27 6.30 4.23
CA ALA A 166 -21.29 4.86 3.89
C ALA A 166 -20.24 4.50 2.84
N VAL A 167 -20.06 5.34 1.80
CA VAL A 167 -19.07 5.11 0.76
C VAL A 167 -17.68 5.28 1.36
N ALA A 168 -17.38 6.44 1.94
CA ALA A 168 -16.07 6.74 2.51
C ALA A 168 -15.65 5.75 3.62
N GLY A 169 -16.59 5.36 4.49
CA GLY A 169 -16.39 4.37 5.55
C GLY A 169 -16.05 2.99 5.01
N SER A 170 -16.75 2.52 3.97
CA SER A 170 -16.45 1.23 3.33
C SER A 170 -15.03 1.20 2.73
N HIS A 171 -14.61 2.29 2.09
CA HIS A 171 -13.26 2.42 1.54
C HIS A 171 -12.19 2.50 2.64
N PHE A 172 -12.45 3.21 3.73
CA PHE A 172 -11.52 3.29 4.85
C PHE A 172 -11.25 1.91 5.48
N ILE A 173 -12.29 1.13 5.75
CA ILE A 173 -12.16 -0.23 6.29
C ILE A 173 -11.40 -1.14 5.33
N PHE A 174 -11.69 -1.04 4.03
CA PHE A 174 -11.00 -1.81 3.01
C PHE A 174 -9.50 -1.46 2.92
N GLN A 175 -9.15 -0.18 2.98
CA GLN A 175 -7.75 0.28 3.01
C GLN A 175 -7.03 -0.26 4.25
N GLN A 176 -7.64 -0.12 5.43
CA GLN A 176 -7.06 -0.60 6.67
C GLN A 176 -6.81 -2.10 6.62
N ARG A 177 -7.78 -2.91 6.17
CA ARG A 177 -7.60 -4.35 5.99
C ARG A 177 -6.49 -4.68 5.00
N THR A 178 -6.46 -3.98 3.86
CA THR A 178 -5.45 -4.18 2.82
C THR A 178 -4.05 -3.90 3.34
N LEU A 179 -3.87 -2.82 4.09
CA LEU A 179 -2.58 -2.42 4.66
C LEU A 179 -2.13 -3.38 5.76
N TRP A 180 -3.02 -3.80 6.66
CA TRP A 180 -2.69 -4.77 7.72
C TRP A 180 -2.37 -6.15 7.16
N THR A 181 -3.17 -6.67 6.22
CA THR A 181 -2.90 -7.94 5.56
C THR A 181 -1.58 -7.86 4.78
N GLY A 182 -1.39 -6.79 4.01
CA GLY A 182 -0.14 -6.54 3.27
C GLY A 182 1.07 -6.50 4.20
N ALA A 183 0.98 -5.80 5.33
CA ALA A 183 2.06 -5.70 6.30
C ALA A 183 2.42 -7.05 6.93
N VAL A 184 1.42 -7.84 7.35
CA VAL A 184 1.65 -9.17 7.95
C VAL A 184 2.27 -10.13 6.93
N VAL A 185 1.73 -10.19 5.71
CA VAL A 185 2.25 -11.06 4.66
C VAL A 185 3.63 -10.60 4.18
N ALA A 186 3.88 -9.30 4.09
CA ALA A 186 5.20 -8.76 3.75
C ALA A 186 6.23 -9.06 4.83
N LEU A 187 5.88 -8.89 6.11
CA LEU A 187 6.75 -9.25 7.24
C LEU A 187 7.11 -10.73 7.20
N LEU A 188 6.12 -11.60 6.97
CA LEU A 188 6.35 -13.03 6.78
C LEU A 188 7.25 -13.30 5.56
N GLY A 189 7.01 -12.61 4.44
CA GLY A 189 7.83 -12.68 3.24
C GLY A 189 9.30 -12.33 3.52
N VAL A 190 9.57 -11.27 4.28
CA VAL A 190 10.93 -10.88 4.69
C VAL A 190 11.59 -11.97 5.53
N ILE A 191 10.88 -12.55 6.49
CA ILE A 191 11.39 -13.67 7.31
C ILE A 191 11.73 -14.88 6.43
N LEU A 192 10.89 -15.18 5.44
CA LEU A 192 11.08 -16.30 4.51
C LEU A 192 12.21 -16.07 3.48
N ILE A 193 12.82 -14.88 3.40
CA ILE A 193 13.98 -14.63 2.52
C ILE A 193 15.15 -15.53 2.90
N VAL A 194 15.29 -15.90 4.18
CA VAL A 194 16.37 -16.78 4.68
C VAL A 194 16.43 -18.12 3.93
N ILE A 195 15.28 -18.61 3.45
CA ILE A 195 15.17 -19.86 2.67
C ILE A 195 14.87 -19.61 1.18
N ASN A 196 15.11 -18.39 0.67
CA ASN A 196 14.84 -17.94 -0.71
C ASN A 196 13.38 -17.96 -1.18
N VAL A 197 12.43 -18.44 -0.36
CA VAL A 197 10.99 -18.44 -0.68
C VAL A 197 10.38 -17.05 -0.53
N GLY A 198 10.97 -16.21 0.33
CA GLY A 198 10.45 -14.89 0.67
C GLY A 198 10.24 -13.96 -0.53
N VAL A 199 11.12 -14.01 -1.53
CA VAL A 199 11.02 -13.16 -2.74
C VAL A 199 9.73 -13.43 -3.51
N PHE A 200 9.30 -14.69 -3.62
CA PHE A 200 8.04 -15.04 -4.28
C PHE A 200 6.82 -14.56 -3.48
N VAL A 201 6.88 -14.68 -2.15
CA VAL A 201 5.81 -14.18 -1.26
C VAL A 201 5.69 -12.66 -1.38
N LEU A 202 6.82 -11.95 -1.36
CA LEU A 202 6.87 -10.49 -1.53
C LEU A 202 6.39 -10.05 -2.91
N PHE A 203 6.68 -10.81 -3.96
CA PHE A 203 6.18 -10.55 -5.30
C PHE A 203 4.66 -10.70 -5.38
N VAL A 204 4.12 -11.79 -4.83
CA VAL A 204 2.66 -12.04 -4.80
C VAL A 204 1.94 -10.96 -4.00
N VAL A 205 2.45 -10.55 -2.83
CA VAL A 205 1.82 -9.49 -2.03
C VAL A 205 1.91 -8.13 -2.74
N ALA A 206 2.99 -7.86 -3.48
CA ALA A 206 3.11 -6.64 -4.29
C ALA A 206 2.04 -6.58 -5.40
N LEU A 207 1.85 -7.66 -6.15
CA LEU A 207 0.78 -7.75 -7.16
C LEU A 207 -0.61 -7.63 -6.54
N TRP A 208 -0.82 -8.28 -5.38
CA TRP A 208 -2.08 -8.21 -4.66
C TRP A 208 -2.38 -6.78 -4.19
N LEU A 209 -1.41 -6.07 -3.60
CA LEU A 209 -1.56 -4.66 -3.19
C LEU A 209 -1.90 -3.76 -4.38
N MET A 210 -1.24 -3.96 -5.52
CA MET A 210 -1.53 -3.21 -6.74
C MET A 210 -2.97 -3.42 -7.22
N ALA A 211 -3.38 -4.68 -7.37
CA ALA A 211 -4.73 -4.99 -7.83
C ALA A 211 -5.79 -4.41 -6.87
N ARG A 212 -5.57 -4.54 -5.56
CA ARG A 212 -6.45 -4.00 -4.51
C ARG A 212 -6.51 -2.47 -4.53
N GLY A 213 -5.36 -1.81 -4.69
CA GLY A 213 -5.24 -0.36 -4.81
C GLY A 213 -6.00 0.17 -6.02
N VAL A 214 -5.75 -0.39 -7.21
CA VAL A 214 -6.42 0.01 -8.45
C VAL A 214 -7.93 -0.17 -8.32
N TRP A 215 -8.38 -1.35 -7.88
CA TRP A 215 -9.81 -1.63 -7.72
C TRP A 215 -10.50 -0.67 -6.75
N GLY A 216 -9.87 -0.39 -5.61
CA GLY A 216 -10.36 0.55 -4.61
C GLY A 216 -10.51 1.97 -5.17
N VAL A 217 -9.51 2.44 -5.93
CA VAL A 217 -9.56 3.76 -6.59
C VAL A 217 -10.65 3.81 -7.67
N LEU A 218 -10.79 2.76 -8.48
CA LEU A 218 -11.79 2.72 -9.54
C LEU A 218 -13.21 2.82 -8.98
N ARG A 219 -13.51 2.10 -7.88
CA ARG A 219 -14.81 2.21 -7.20
C ARG A 219 -15.02 3.54 -6.50
N LEU A 220 -13.98 4.08 -5.87
CA LEU A 220 -14.05 5.40 -5.22
C LEU A 220 -14.37 6.48 -6.25
N LYS A 221 -13.73 6.42 -7.41
CA LYS A 221 -13.96 7.33 -8.53
C LYS A 221 -15.38 7.18 -9.10
N ALA A 222 -15.94 5.98 -9.08
CA ALA A 222 -17.32 5.71 -9.47
C ALA A 222 -18.36 6.11 -8.40
N GLY A 223 -17.91 6.59 -7.23
CA GLY A 223 -18.79 6.92 -6.10
C GLY A 223 -19.53 5.71 -5.52
N GLN A 224 -19.01 4.49 -5.74
CA GLN A 224 -19.65 3.25 -5.31
C GLN A 224 -19.01 2.75 -4.01
N PRO A 225 -19.81 2.31 -3.03
CA PRO A 225 -19.27 1.67 -1.83
C PRO A 225 -18.62 0.33 -2.16
N ILE A 226 -17.72 -0.12 -1.30
CA ILE A 226 -17.11 -1.46 -1.42
C ILE A 226 -18.11 -2.50 -0.90
N PRO A 227 -18.54 -3.49 -1.72
CA PRO A 227 -19.57 -4.46 -1.33
C PRO A 227 -19.18 -5.32 -0.11
N ASN A 228 -17.92 -5.75 -0.05
CA ASN A 228 -17.40 -6.53 1.08
C ASN A 228 -16.05 -5.96 1.53
N PRO A 229 -16.05 -4.91 2.38
CA PRO A 229 -14.81 -4.24 2.79
C PRO A 229 -13.91 -5.11 3.69
N ARG A 230 -14.47 -6.18 4.27
CA ARG A 230 -13.75 -7.16 5.09
C ARG A 230 -13.31 -8.40 4.31
N GLY A 231 -13.68 -8.49 3.04
CA GLY A 231 -13.30 -9.58 2.16
C GLY A 231 -11.79 -9.60 1.88
N TRP A 232 -11.27 -10.80 1.67
CA TRP A 232 -9.90 -11.02 1.20
C TRP A 232 -9.71 -10.60 -0.27
N LEU A 233 -10.79 -10.63 -1.05
CA LEU A 233 -10.84 -10.28 -2.47
C LEU A 233 -11.68 -9.01 -2.71
N PHE A 234 -11.76 -8.61 -3.99
CA PHE A 234 -12.32 -7.38 -4.54
C PHE A 234 -13.81 -7.10 -4.25
#